data_AF-A0A7V4QQS1-F1
#
_entry.id   AF-A0A7V4QQS1-F1
#
_cell.length_a   1.000
_cell.length_b   1.000
_cell.length_c   1.000
_cell.angle_alpha   90.00
_cell.angle_beta   90.00
_cell.angle_gamma   90.00
#
_symmetry.space_group_name_H-M   'P 1'
#
loop_
_entity.id
_entity.type
_entity.pdbx_description
1 polymer ?
#
loop_
_entity_poly.entity_id
_entity_poly.type
_entity_poly.pdbx_seq_one_letter_code
_entity_poly.pdbx_strand_id
1 'polypeptide(L)'
;MSSTASGQTRIPEGSLVDLGVLVGLLLTDGCVSWSGRGWRITFSGRSEELHRIFKEKVNKLFGINRFSERVDNLNVKITSFKNKRVAEFLHQLTPTFRTKPFSNGEFPKVTIPVFFKQLSREELAEVLRATFSADGAVVLGVKFHKTKKRWVFTRRISLASVHPVLRDQIAELLREKFEMNPKIWKNEVVLDEKEDIIKFHKEIRFVDGVKISRKSKIWSGFEKNEILELLIKTFELKKKDLEKFKSKEEIITFLKSFLTTPVSGADRVQVSTG
;
A
#
# COMPACT_ATOMS: atom_id res chain seq x y z
N MET A 1 10.39 -40.13 29.15
CA MET A 1 9.17 -39.37 28.83
C MET A 1 9.15 -38.14 29.70
N SER A 2 9.38 -36.96 29.13
CA SER A 2 9.12 -35.67 29.79
C SER A 2 8.58 -34.71 28.75
N SER A 3 7.25 -34.57 28.79
CA SER A 3 6.43 -33.45 28.34
C SER A 3 7.19 -32.28 27.68
N THR A 4 7.09 -32.19 26.35
CA THR A 4 7.44 -30.99 25.59
C THR A 4 6.42 -29.89 25.88
N ALA A 5 6.91 -28.82 26.52
CA ALA A 5 6.17 -27.60 26.80
C ALA A 5 5.43 -27.06 25.56
N SER A 6 4.18 -26.69 25.76
CA SER A 6 3.32 -25.96 24.83
C SER A 6 3.89 -24.57 24.56
N GLY A 7 4.83 -24.48 23.62
CA GLY A 7 5.39 -23.21 23.14
C GLY A 7 4.32 -22.40 22.42
N GLN A 8 3.60 -21.55 23.15
CA GLN A 8 2.87 -20.43 22.58
C GLN A 8 3.86 -19.63 21.72
N THR A 9 3.50 -19.34 20.47
CA THR A 9 4.25 -18.40 19.63
C THR A 9 4.10 -17.01 20.25
N ARG A 10 4.93 -16.68 21.25
CA ARG A 10 4.95 -15.34 21.83
C ARG A 10 5.66 -14.42 20.85
N ILE A 11 4.92 -13.49 20.27
CA ILE A 11 5.51 -12.36 19.57
C ILE A 11 5.97 -11.36 20.64
N PRO A 12 7.26 -10.94 20.65
CA PRO A 12 7.72 -9.90 21.56
C PRO A 12 6.88 -8.63 21.42
N GLU A 13 6.58 -7.93 22.52
CA GLU A 13 5.77 -6.70 22.49
C GLU A 13 6.34 -5.63 21.54
N GLY A 14 7.67 -5.59 21.35
CA GLY A 14 8.36 -4.72 20.38
C GLY A 14 8.18 -5.11 18.90
N SER A 15 7.36 -6.11 18.57
CA SER A 15 7.19 -6.65 17.21
C SER A 15 5.78 -6.45 16.63
N LEU A 16 4.91 -5.65 17.27
CA LEU A 16 3.55 -5.39 16.77
C LEU A 16 3.54 -4.66 15.42
N VAL A 17 4.50 -3.78 15.17
CA VAL A 17 4.64 -3.09 13.87
C VAL A 17 4.95 -4.07 12.75
N ASP A 18 5.93 -4.95 12.97
CA ASP A 18 6.30 -5.99 12.00
C ASP A 18 5.14 -6.95 11.73
N LEU A 19 4.40 -7.31 12.78
CA LEU A 19 3.19 -8.10 12.66
C LEU A 19 2.11 -7.35 11.85
N GLY A 20 1.91 -6.07 12.13
CA GLY A 20 0.98 -5.21 11.40
C GLY A 20 1.34 -5.14 9.92
N VAL A 21 2.61 -4.93 9.58
CA VAL A 21 3.12 -4.92 8.19
C VAL A 21 2.85 -6.25 7.52
N LEU A 22 3.15 -7.38 8.19
CA LEU A 22 2.87 -8.70 7.65
C LEU A 22 1.37 -8.91 7.40
N VAL A 23 0.52 -8.55 8.37
CA VAL A 23 -0.94 -8.66 8.22
C VAL A 23 -1.46 -7.76 7.09
N GLY A 24 -0.96 -6.53 6.98
CA GLY A 24 -1.32 -5.59 5.91
C GLY A 24 -1.00 -6.13 4.51
N LEU A 25 0.18 -6.75 4.35
CA LEU A 25 0.55 -7.45 3.11
C LEU A 25 -0.34 -8.67 2.84
N LEU A 26 -0.73 -9.41 3.89
CA LEU A 26 -1.58 -10.58 3.75
C LEU A 26 -3.05 -10.25 3.47
N LEU A 27 -3.54 -9.10 3.93
CA LEU A 27 -4.90 -8.61 3.65
C LEU A 27 -5.05 -7.98 2.26
N THR A 28 -3.94 -7.63 1.60
CA THR A 28 -3.92 -7.09 0.24
C THR A 28 -3.67 -8.20 -0.78
N ASP A 29 -2.41 -8.43 -1.16
CA ASP A 29 -2.03 -9.41 -2.18
C ASP A 29 -1.62 -10.79 -1.60
N GLY A 30 -1.92 -11.06 -0.33
CA GLY A 30 -1.58 -12.32 0.33
C GLY A 30 -2.78 -13.20 0.67
N CYS A 31 -2.46 -14.34 1.30
CA CYS A 31 -3.45 -15.32 1.71
C CYS A 31 -2.86 -16.28 2.76
N VAL A 32 -3.71 -16.69 3.71
CA VAL A 32 -3.48 -17.83 4.61
C VAL A 32 -4.54 -18.88 4.29
N SER A 33 -4.12 -20.07 3.86
CA SER A 33 -5.06 -21.12 3.42
C SER A 33 -4.54 -22.53 3.66
N TRP A 34 -5.47 -23.48 3.80
CA TRP A 34 -5.15 -24.91 3.80
C TRP A 34 -4.95 -25.41 2.37
N SER A 35 -3.84 -26.10 2.11
CA SER A 35 -3.47 -26.56 0.76
C SER A 35 -3.23 -28.07 0.67
N GLY A 36 -4.20 -28.90 1.07
CA GLY A 36 -4.23 -30.37 0.93
C GLY A 36 -3.16 -31.17 1.70
N ARG A 37 -1.98 -30.59 1.91
CA ARG A 37 -0.81 -31.13 2.59
C ARG A 37 -0.32 -30.16 3.69
N GLY A 38 -1.23 -29.34 4.22
CA GLY A 38 -0.95 -28.37 5.29
C GLY A 38 -1.27 -26.91 4.96
N TRP A 39 -1.21 -26.09 6.01
CA TRP A 39 -1.37 -24.63 5.96
C TRP A 39 -0.24 -23.97 5.18
N ARG A 40 -0.62 -23.07 4.27
CA ARG A 40 0.27 -22.27 3.44
C ARG A 40 -0.05 -20.80 3.62
N ILE A 41 1.00 -20.03 3.88
CA ILE A 41 0.97 -18.56 3.91
C ILE A 41 1.66 -18.09 2.63
N THR A 42 0.99 -17.22 1.89
CA THR A 42 1.43 -16.78 0.56
C THR A 42 1.32 -15.28 0.46
N PHE A 43 2.33 -14.65 -0.12
CA PHE A 43 2.27 -13.29 -0.65
C PHE A 43 2.49 -13.37 -2.15
N SER A 44 1.63 -12.71 -2.93
CA SER A 44 1.75 -12.60 -4.38
C SER A 44 1.93 -11.14 -4.76
N GLY A 45 2.62 -10.86 -5.86
CA GLY A 45 2.86 -9.48 -6.26
C GLY A 45 3.88 -9.37 -7.37
N ARG A 46 4.10 -8.15 -7.83
CA ARG A 46 5.15 -7.84 -8.84
C ARG A 46 6.32 -7.03 -8.28
N SER A 47 6.19 -6.50 -7.07
CA SER A 47 7.26 -5.72 -6.43
C SER A 47 8.18 -6.64 -5.64
N GLU A 48 9.44 -6.69 -6.05
CA GLU A 48 10.48 -7.43 -5.34
C GLU A 48 10.73 -6.87 -3.95
N GLU A 49 10.54 -5.56 -3.77
CA GLU A 49 10.66 -4.84 -2.50
C GLU A 49 9.64 -5.35 -1.48
N LEU A 50 8.38 -5.53 -1.90
CA LEU A 50 7.33 -6.08 -1.03
C LEU A 50 7.56 -7.55 -0.71
N HIS A 51 8.06 -8.35 -1.66
CA HIS A 51 8.48 -9.73 -1.40
C HIS A 51 9.64 -9.80 -0.40
N ARG A 52 10.59 -8.87 -0.48
CA ARG A 52 11.70 -8.76 0.48
C ARG A 52 11.18 -8.42 1.88
N ILE A 53 10.31 -7.41 2.01
CA ILE A 53 9.67 -7.03 3.29
C ILE A 53 8.89 -8.21 3.87
N PHE A 54 8.08 -8.89 3.06
CA PHE A 54 7.34 -10.07 3.50
C PHE A 54 8.26 -11.14 4.11
N LYS A 55 9.35 -11.50 3.41
CA LYS A 55 10.32 -12.48 3.90
C LYS A 55 11.03 -12.01 5.18
N GLU A 56 11.42 -10.74 5.24
CA GLU A 56 12.05 -10.12 6.40
C GLU A 56 11.14 -10.19 7.63
N LYS A 57 9.86 -9.76 7.50
CA LYS A 57 8.91 -9.77 8.62
C LYS A 57 8.61 -11.19 9.09
N VAL A 58 8.44 -12.13 8.16
CA VAL A 58 8.25 -13.56 8.50
C VAL A 58 9.47 -14.14 9.23
N ASN A 59 10.68 -13.82 8.79
CA ASN A 59 11.90 -14.28 9.44
C ASN A 59 12.05 -13.67 10.86
N LYS A 60 11.84 -12.36 10.99
CA LYS A 60 11.95 -11.65 12.27
C LYS A 60 10.92 -12.14 13.29
N LEU A 61 9.67 -12.37 12.87
CA LEU A 61 8.58 -12.77 13.77
C LEU A 61 8.60 -14.26 14.12
N PHE A 62 9.01 -15.13 13.19
CA PHE A 62 8.80 -16.58 13.32
C PHE A 62 10.05 -17.43 13.07
N GLY A 63 11.20 -16.81 12.79
CA GLY A 63 12.46 -17.52 12.47
C GLY A 63 12.42 -18.27 11.14
N ILE A 64 11.41 -18.06 10.30
CA ILE A 64 11.24 -18.78 9.03
C ILE A 64 12.07 -18.09 7.95
N ASN A 65 13.06 -18.81 7.41
CA ASN A 65 13.95 -18.34 6.33
C ASN A 65 13.84 -19.17 5.04
N ARG A 66 13.07 -20.27 5.05
CA ARG A 66 12.85 -21.12 3.87
C ARG A 66 11.52 -20.78 3.21
N PHE A 67 11.60 -20.30 1.97
CA PHE A 67 10.45 -19.92 1.16
C PHE A 67 10.44 -20.70 -0.17
N SER A 68 9.24 -21.02 -0.65
CA SER A 68 9.01 -21.42 -2.03
C SER A 68 8.66 -20.19 -2.84
N GLU A 69 9.43 -19.94 -3.89
CA GLU A 69 9.20 -18.85 -4.84
C GLU A 69 8.88 -19.43 -6.22
N ARG A 70 7.88 -18.85 -6.88
CA ARG A 70 7.53 -19.16 -8.27
C ARG A 70 6.93 -17.94 -8.94
N VAL A 71 6.85 -17.96 -10.26
CA VAL A 71 6.14 -16.95 -11.05
C VAL A 71 4.96 -17.65 -11.73
N ASP A 72 3.78 -17.01 -11.70
CA ASP A 72 2.60 -17.53 -12.39
C ASP A 72 2.59 -17.17 -13.89
N ASN A 73 1.57 -17.61 -14.61
CA ASN A 73 1.38 -17.32 -16.03
C ASN A 73 1.11 -15.84 -16.34
N LEU A 74 0.78 -15.02 -15.34
CA LEU A 74 0.57 -13.57 -15.46
C LEU A 74 1.81 -12.77 -15.06
N ASN A 75 2.96 -13.44 -14.92
CA ASN A 75 4.22 -12.88 -14.48
C ASN A 75 4.09 -12.18 -13.11
N VAL A 76 3.32 -12.79 -12.20
CA VAL A 76 3.20 -12.40 -10.80
C VAL A 76 4.05 -13.35 -9.97
N LYS A 77 4.96 -12.80 -9.18
CA LYS A 77 5.78 -13.56 -8.25
C LYS A 77 4.93 -14.00 -7.07
N ILE A 78 5.18 -15.21 -6.60
CA ILE A 78 4.51 -15.82 -5.46
C ILE A 78 5.60 -16.30 -4.51
N THR A 79 5.62 -15.77 -3.30
CA THR A 79 6.49 -16.23 -2.21
C THR A 79 5.60 -16.87 -1.15
N SER A 80 5.92 -18.10 -0.76
CA SER A 80 5.10 -18.85 0.21
C SER A 80 5.93 -19.71 1.14
N PHE A 81 5.36 -20.05 2.28
CA PHE A 81 5.90 -21.04 3.21
C PHE A 81 4.76 -21.84 3.85
N LYS A 82 5.10 -22.98 4.45
CA LYS A 82 4.12 -23.84 5.14
C LYS A 82 4.41 -23.87 6.63
N ASN A 83 3.45 -23.47 7.44
CA ASN A 83 3.54 -23.57 8.90
C ASN A 83 2.14 -23.50 9.53
N LYS A 84 1.71 -24.59 10.17
CA LYS A 84 0.39 -24.68 10.82
C LYS A 84 0.25 -23.69 11.97
N ARG A 85 1.24 -23.61 12.86
CA ARG A 85 1.21 -22.74 14.04
C ARG A 85 1.12 -21.27 13.66
N VAL A 86 1.87 -20.84 12.66
CA VAL A 86 1.82 -19.45 12.17
C VAL A 86 0.46 -19.16 11.54
N ALA A 87 -0.09 -20.07 10.74
CA ALA A 87 -1.42 -19.87 10.15
C ALA A 87 -2.51 -19.78 11.22
N GLU A 88 -2.51 -20.68 12.22
CA GLU A 88 -3.45 -20.65 13.33
C GLU A 88 -3.33 -19.35 14.14
N PHE A 89 -2.11 -18.91 14.43
CA PHE A 89 -1.86 -17.63 15.08
C PHE A 89 -2.41 -16.45 14.26
N LEU A 90 -2.16 -16.40 12.95
CA LEU A 90 -2.67 -15.34 12.09
C LEU A 90 -4.21 -15.32 12.06
N HIS A 91 -4.85 -16.49 12.08
CA HIS A 91 -6.31 -16.61 12.13
C HIS A 91 -6.93 -16.20 13.49
N GLN A 92 -6.13 -16.12 14.56
CA GLN A 92 -6.57 -15.51 15.82
C GLN A 92 -6.65 -13.98 15.73
N LEU A 93 -5.89 -13.35 14.83
CA LEU A 93 -5.88 -11.90 14.64
C LEU A 93 -7.00 -11.42 13.71
N THR A 94 -7.28 -12.21 12.67
CA THR A 94 -8.38 -11.96 11.74
C THR A 94 -8.96 -13.30 11.27
N PRO A 95 -10.29 -13.49 11.27
CA PRO A 95 -10.88 -14.81 11.01
C PRO A 95 -10.47 -15.41 9.66
N THR A 96 -10.20 -14.56 8.67
CA THR A 96 -9.80 -14.98 7.33
C THR A 96 -9.04 -13.89 6.61
N PHE A 97 -8.14 -14.27 5.70
CA PHE A 97 -7.39 -13.35 4.83
C PHE A 97 -7.99 -13.27 3.43
N ARG A 98 -9.11 -13.96 3.18
CA ARG A 98 -9.84 -13.79 1.92
C ARG A 98 -10.56 -12.44 1.95
N THR A 99 -10.38 -11.64 0.92
CA THR A 99 -11.05 -10.33 0.77
C THR A 99 -12.09 -10.30 -0.36
N LYS A 100 -12.07 -11.29 -1.26
CA LYS A 100 -13.02 -11.41 -2.37
C LYS A 100 -14.31 -12.11 -1.91
N PRO A 101 -15.48 -11.74 -2.46
CA PRO A 101 -16.73 -12.42 -2.14
C PRO A 101 -16.66 -13.91 -2.52
N PHE A 102 -17.49 -14.72 -1.85
CA PHE A 102 -17.75 -16.10 -2.25
C PHE A 102 -18.60 -16.13 -3.52
N SER A 103 -18.81 -17.33 -4.08
CA SER A 103 -19.61 -17.51 -5.30
C SER A 103 -21.08 -17.09 -5.13
N ASN A 104 -21.60 -17.11 -3.90
CA ASN A 104 -22.93 -16.63 -3.56
C ASN A 104 -23.01 -15.08 -3.40
N GLY A 105 -21.92 -14.35 -3.62
CA GLY A 105 -21.85 -12.90 -3.48
C GLY A 105 -21.60 -12.42 -2.04
N GLU A 106 -21.64 -13.29 -1.04
CA GLU A 106 -21.39 -12.92 0.34
C GLU A 106 -19.90 -12.62 0.57
N PHE A 107 -19.64 -11.62 1.40
CA PHE A 107 -18.29 -11.28 1.81
C PHE A 107 -17.83 -12.14 2.99
N PRO A 108 -16.57 -12.62 2.99
CA PRO A 108 -15.98 -13.31 4.14
C PRO A 108 -15.92 -12.38 5.36
N LYS A 109 -15.91 -12.95 6.58
CA LYS A 109 -15.83 -12.16 7.82
C LYS A 109 -14.39 -11.70 8.12
N VAL A 110 -13.75 -11.00 7.18
CA VAL A 110 -12.41 -10.43 7.36
C VAL A 110 -12.50 -9.06 8.03
N THR A 111 -11.56 -8.81 8.94
CA THR A 111 -11.42 -7.54 9.66
C THR A 111 -9.94 -7.18 9.81
N ILE A 112 -9.65 -5.90 9.93
CA ILE A 112 -8.35 -5.43 10.44
C ILE A 112 -8.23 -5.87 11.92
N PRO A 113 -7.08 -6.40 12.36
CA PRO A 113 -6.89 -6.74 13.76
C PRO A 113 -7.04 -5.53 14.69
N VAL A 114 -7.64 -5.74 15.86
CA VAL A 114 -7.92 -4.68 16.84
C VAL A 114 -6.64 -3.94 17.27
N PHE A 115 -5.51 -4.61 17.34
CA PHE A 115 -4.24 -4.00 17.75
C PHE A 115 -3.77 -2.89 16.81
N PHE A 116 -4.26 -2.80 15.57
CA PHE A 116 -3.94 -1.68 14.66
C PHE A 116 -4.37 -0.33 15.27
N LYS A 117 -5.48 -0.31 16.03
CA LYS A 117 -5.95 0.90 16.73
C LYS A 117 -5.06 1.27 17.92
N GLN A 118 -4.30 0.32 18.45
CA GLN A 118 -3.40 0.50 19.60
C GLN A 118 -2.04 1.04 19.18
N LEU A 119 -1.65 0.87 17.91
CA LEU A 119 -0.41 1.42 17.38
C LEU A 119 -0.40 2.95 17.48
N SER A 120 0.79 3.49 17.76
CA SER A 120 1.06 4.92 17.59
C SER A 120 0.88 5.35 16.14
N ARG A 121 0.87 6.67 15.91
CA ARG A 121 0.70 7.24 14.56
C ARG A 121 1.83 6.80 13.63
N GLU A 122 3.06 6.81 14.13
CA GLU A 122 4.27 6.46 13.40
C GLU A 122 4.31 4.97 13.06
N GLU A 123 3.97 4.11 14.03
CA GLU A 123 3.91 2.67 13.84
C GLU A 123 2.82 2.26 12.84
N LEU A 124 1.62 2.85 12.97
CA LEU A 124 0.54 2.59 12.03
C LEU A 124 0.88 3.10 10.62
N ALA A 125 1.66 4.18 10.51
CA ALA A 125 2.11 4.68 9.23
C ALA A 125 2.96 3.64 8.49
N GLU A 126 3.82 2.87 9.17
CA GLU A 126 4.60 1.79 8.56
C GLU A 126 3.70 0.67 8.03
N VAL A 127 2.68 0.29 8.80
CA VAL A 127 1.70 -0.73 8.40
C VAL A 127 0.92 -0.28 7.18
N LEU A 128 0.41 0.95 7.19
CA LEU A 128 -0.33 1.52 6.07
C LEU A 128 0.56 1.75 4.86
N ARG A 129 1.84 2.13 5.03
CA ARG A 129 2.81 2.25 3.93
C ARG A 129 2.93 0.95 3.16
N ALA A 130 3.08 -0.18 3.85
CA ALA A 130 3.11 -1.49 3.19
C ALA A 130 1.78 -1.82 2.49
N THR A 131 0.65 -1.56 3.16
CA THR A 131 -0.71 -1.81 2.64
C THR A 131 -0.99 -1.01 1.36
N PHE A 132 -0.74 0.30 1.36
CA PHE A 132 -0.86 1.18 0.18
C PHE A 132 0.16 0.86 -0.91
N SER A 133 1.29 0.26 -0.56
CA SER A 133 2.28 -0.15 -1.55
C SER A 133 1.87 -1.41 -2.30
N ALA A 134 1.16 -2.33 -1.67
CA ALA A 134 0.58 -3.49 -2.32
C ALA A 134 -0.60 -3.09 -3.23
N ASP A 135 -1.71 -2.67 -2.62
CA ASP A 135 -2.98 -2.44 -3.35
C ASP A 135 -3.32 -0.97 -3.64
N GLY A 136 -2.46 -0.06 -3.20
CA GLY A 136 -2.67 1.37 -3.41
C GLY A 136 -2.15 1.88 -4.75
N ALA A 137 -2.63 3.04 -5.15
CA ALA A 137 -2.26 3.75 -6.36
C ALA A 137 -2.09 5.24 -6.08
N VAL A 138 -1.08 5.84 -6.70
CA VAL A 138 -1.00 7.28 -6.91
C VAL A 138 -1.51 7.58 -8.32
N VAL A 139 -2.47 8.50 -8.42
CA VAL A 139 -3.12 8.85 -9.68
C VAL A 139 -2.86 10.32 -9.97
N LEU A 140 -1.97 10.56 -10.92
CA LEU A 140 -1.75 11.85 -11.56
C LEU A 140 -2.24 11.75 -13.02
N GLY A 141 -3.44 12.24 -13.30
CA GLY A 141 -4.02 12.23 -14.64
C GLY A 141 -4.11 13.64 -15.22
N VAL A 142 -4.18 13.74 -16.55
CA VAL A 142 -4.48 15.00 -17.26
C VAL A 142 -5.72 14.78 -18.11
N LYS A 143 -6.71 15.67 -17.99
CA LYS A 143 -7.93 15.66 -18.79
C LYS A 143 -8.34 17.07 -19.23
N PHE A 144 -8.93 17.19 -20.40
CA PHE A 144 -9.53 18.44 -20.84
C PHE A 144 -10.93 18.59 -20.25
N HIS A 145 -11.14 19.63 -19.46
CA HIS A 145 -12.44 19.91 -18.85
C HIS A 145 -13.30 20.73 -19.82
N LYS A 146 -14.19 20.06 -20.55
CA LYS A 146 -15.03 20.66 -21.61
C LYS A 146 -15.71 21.98 -21.19
N THR A 147 -16.39 21.99 -20.04
CA THR A 147 -17.10 23.21 -19.56
C THR A 147 -16.17 24.37 -19.21
N LYS A 148 -14.97 24.07 -18.68
CA LYS A 148 -13.98 25.09 -18.30
C LYS A 148 -13.02 25.42 -19.45
N LYS A 149 -13.19 24.74 -20.60
CA LYS A 149 -12.34 24.82 -21.81
C LYS A 149 -10.83 24.83 -21.51
N ARG A 150 -10.40 24.01 -20.56
CA ARG A 150 -8.98 23.95 -20.13
C ARG A 150 -8.55 22.58 -19.64
N TRP A 151 -7.25 22.34 -19.64
CA TRP A 151 -6.66 21.18 -19.00
C TRP A 151 -6.77 21.24 -17.47
N VAL A 152 -7.04 20.09 -16.87
CA VAL A 152 -7.05 19.93 -15.41
C VAL A 152 -6.36 18.62 -15.04
N PHE A 153 -5.76 18.61 -13.86
CA PHE A 153 -5.21 17.40 -13.28
C PHE A 153 -6.27 16.63 -12.50
N THR A 154 -6.24 15.31 -12.64
CA THR A 154 -6.83 14.39 -11.67
C THR A 154 -5.72 14.03 -10.69
N ARG A 155 -5.92 14.28 -9.41
CA ARG A 155 -4.96 13.99 -8.34
C ARG A 155 -5.67 13.18 -7.28
N ARG A 156 -5.15 12.00 -6.97
CA ARG A 156 -5.61 11.23 -5.83
C ARG A 156 -4.61 10.16 -5.44
N ILE A 157 -4.69 9.75 -4.19
CA ILE A 157 -4.19 8.46 -3.72
C ILE A 157 -5.41 7.57 -3.52
N SER A 158 -5.32 6.30 -3.90
CA SER A 158 -6.38 5.35 -3.59
C SER A 158 -5.83 4.02 -3.11
N LEU A 159 -6.62 3.29 -2.32
CA LEU A 159 -6.40 1.90 -1.93
C LEU A 159 -7.57 1.07 -2.43
N ALA A 160 -7.29 0.12 -3.34
CA ALA A 160 -8.32 -0.76 -3.86
C ALA A 160 -8.63 -1.88 -2.85
N SER A 161 -9.91 -2.12 -2.60
CA SER A 161 -10.38 -3.30 -1.89
C SER A 161 -11.84 -3.53 -2.25
N VAL A 162 -12.19 -4.73 -2.71
CA VAL A 162 -13.59 -5.06 -2.98
C VAL A 162 -14.41 -5.26 -1.70
N HIS A 163 -13.75 -5.48 -0.56
CA HIS A 163 -14.39 -5.77 0.71
C HIS A 163 -14.86 -4.49 1.43
N PRO A 164 -16.17 -4.28 1.64
CA PRO A 164 -16.69 -3.05 2.22
C PRO A 164 -16.16 -2.78 3.63
N VAL A 165 -16.19 -3.78 4.52
CA VAL A 165 -15.71 -3.62 5.91
C VAL A 165 -14.25 -3.20 5.99
N LEU A 166 -13.39 -3.72 5.10
CA LEU A 166 -11.98 -3.33 5.10
C LEU A 166 -11.81 -1.89 4.62
N ARG A 167 -12.60 -1.45 3.64
CA ARG A 167 -12.59 -0.03 3.22
C ARG A 167 -12.99 0.89 4.37
N ASP A 168 -14.06 0.54 5.08
CA ASP A 168 -14.57 1.32 6.21
C ASP A 168 -13.52 1.40 7.34
N GLN A 169 -12.94 0.27 7.73
CA GLN A 169 -11.92 0.21 8.78
C GLN A 169 -10.63 0.95 8.40
N ILE A 170 -10.17 0.87 7.15
CA ILE A 170 -9.00 1.64 6.71
C ILE A 170 -9.32 3.14 6.69
N ALA A 171 -10.51 3.52 6.22
CA ALA A 171 -10.94 4.92 6.22
C ALA A 171 -11.09 5.48 7.65
N GLU A 172 -11.55 4.66 8.61
CA GLU A 172 -11.57 4.98 10.03
C GLU A 172 -10.16 5.24 10.58
N LEU A 173 -9.21 4.32 10.34
CA LEU A 173 -7.81 4.49 10.77
C LEU A 173 -7.18 5.78 10.22
N LEU A 174 -7.40 6.08 8.93
CA LEU A 174 -6.91 7.32 8.31
C LEU A 174 -7.53 8.58 8.92
N ARG A 175 -8.83 8.55 9.26
CA ARG A 175 -9.51 9.66 9.95
C ARG A 175 -8.94 9.87 11.36
N GLU A 176 -8.94 8.81 12.15
CA GLU A 176 -8.69 8.89 13.59
C GLU A 176 -7.22 9.14 13.92
N LYS A 177 -6.28 8.54 13.17
CA LYS A 177 -4.85 8.58 13.49
C LYS A 177 -4.07 9.62 12.69
N PHE A 178 -4.57 9.98 11.51
CA PHE A 178 -3.88 10.89 10.59
C PHE A 178 -4.68 12.14 10.24
N GLU A 179 -5.90 12.28 10.77
CA GLU A 179 -6.78 13.44 10.55
C GLU A 179 -7.00 13.71 9.05
N MET A 180 -7.13 12.64 8.25
CA MET A 180 -7.45 12.72 6.82
C MET A 180 -8.94 12.55 6.58
N ASN A 181 -9.43 12.97 5.41
CA ASN A 181 -10.84 12.85 5.02
C ASN A 181 -11.05 11.85 3.87
N PRO A 182 -10.76 10.55 4.07
CA PRO A 182 -10.93 9.54 3.04
C PRO A 182 -12.39 9.40 2.63
N LYS A 183 -12.59 9.36 1.31
CA LYS A 183 -13.87 9.07 0.66
C LYS A 183 -13.88 7.62 0.21
N ILE A 184 -15.03 6.96 0.33
CA ILE A 184 -15.24 5.64 -0.26
C ILE A 184 -15.85 5.85 -1.64
N TRP A 185 -15.14 5.44 -2.67
CA TRP A 185 -15.59 5.55 -4.05
C TRP A 185 -15.50 4.20 -4.74
N LYS A 186 -16.67 3.61 -5.04
CA LYS A 186 -16.80 2.25 -5.58
C LYS A 186 -16.08 1.24 -4.68
N ASN A 187 -15.00 0.64 -5.17
CA ASN A 187 -14.20 -0.35 -4.47
C ASN A 187 -12.86 0.22 -3.98
N GLU A 188 -12.80 1.51 -3.68
CA GLU A 188 -11.57 2.20 -3.28
C GLU A 188 -11.80 3.11 -2.06
N VAL A 189 -10.80 3.18 -1.19
CA VAL A 189 -10.62 4.30 -0.24
C VAL A 189 -9.78 5.36 -0.97
N VAL A 190 -10.24 6.61 -1.00
CA VAL A 190 -9.67 7.67 -1.84
C VAL A 190 -9.32 8.90 -1.00
N LEU A 191 -8.12 9.42 -1.20
CA LEU A 191 -7.66 10.74 -0.76
C LEU A 191 -7.49 11.61 -2.01
N ASP A 192 -8.39 12.57 -2.24
CA ASP A 192 -8.37 13.46 -3.41
C ASP A 192 -8.29 14.96 -3.06
N GLU A 193 -8.36 15.30 -1.77
CA GLU A 193 -8.12 16.65 -1.26
C GLU A 193 -6.62 16.93 -1.13
N LYS A 194 -6.22 18.20 -1.35
CA LYS A 194 -4.81 18.61 -1.35
C LYS A 194 -4.14 18.32 -0.01
N GLU A 195 -4.81 18.69 1.06
CA GLU A 195 -4.31 18.60 2.44
C GLU A 195 -4.08 17.13 2.83
N ASP A 196 -5.02 16.25 2.49
CA ASP A 196 -4.92 14.81 2.76
C ASP A 196 -3.77 14.16 2.00
N ILE A 197 -3.58 14.54 0.73
CA ILE A 197 -2.47 14.03 -0.09
C ILE A 197 -1.12 14.48 0.47
N ILE A 198 -1.02 15.74 0.92
CA ILE A 198 0.20 16.26 1.57
C ILE A 198 0.46 15.52 2.88
N LYS A 199 -0.56 15.31 3.72
CA LYS A 199 -0.43 14.50 4.94
C LYS A 199 0.03 13.09 4.61
N PHE A 200 -0.52 12.45 3.58
CA PHE A 200 -0.13 11.09 3.20
C PHE A 200 1.33 11.02 2.78
N HIS A 201 1.80 12.01 2.00
CA HIS A 201 3.20 12.10 1.61
C HIS A 201 4.16 12.38 2.77
N LYS A 202 3.72 13.13 3.79
CA LYS A 202 4.55 13.39 4.96
C LYS A 202 4.65 12.18 5.88
N GLU A 203 3.54 11.49 6.10
CA GLU A 203 3.41 10.50 7.18
C GLU A 203 3.55 9.07 6.68
N ILE A 204 2.80 8.70 5.63
CA ILE A 204 2.63 7.31 5.21
C ILE A 204 3.56 6.98 4.05
N ARG A 205 3.49 7.71 2.92
CA ARG A 205 4.20 7.42 1.66
C ARG A 205 3.93 6.01 1.14
N PHE A 206 4.59 5.64 0.05
CA PHE A 206 4.74 4.25 -0.36
C PHE A 206 6.10 3.71 0.10
N VAL A 207 6.28 2.40 0.03
CA VAL A 207 7.57 1.73 0.19
C VAL A 207 8.46 2.15 -0.99
N ASP A 208 9.70 2.55 -0.69
CA ASP A 208 10.68 2.94 -1.71
C ASP A 208 11.01 1.78 -2.65
N GLY A 209 11.28 2.09 -3.92
CA GLY A 209 11.49 1.10 -4.97
C GLY A 209 10.20 0.47 -5.53
N VAL A 210 9.04 0.63 -4.88
CA VAL A 210 7.78 0.11 -5.40
C VAL A 210 7.32 0.91 -6.61
N LYS A 211 7.27 0.25 -7.77
CA LYS A 211 6.93 0.86 -9.06
C LYS A 211 5.45 0.81 -9.38
N ILE A 212 5.00 1.78 -10.18
CA ILE A 212 3.65 1.81 -10.75
C ILE A 212 3.51 0.69 -11.78
N SER A 213 2.42 -0.07 -11.66
CA SER A 213 2.13 -1.19 -12.53
C SER A 213 1.85 -0.77 -13.99
N ARG A 214 1.97 -1.75 -14.89
CA ARG A 214 1.66 -1.63 -16.34
C ARG A 214 0.23 -1.20 -16.67
N LYS A 215 -0.68 -1.16 -15.68
CA LYS A 215 -2.05 -0.62 -15.86
C LYS A 215 -2.03 0.89 -16.15
N SER A 216 -1.02 1.61 -15.68
CA SER A 216 -0.84 3.03 -16.00
C SER A 216 -0.13 3.19 -17.34
N LYS A 217 -0.81 3.78 -18.32
CA LYS A 217 -0.20 4.06 -19.64
C LYS A 217 0.88 5.14 -19.60
N ILE A 218 0.85 6.02 -18.60
CA ILE A 218 1.71 7.22 -18.55
C ILE A 218 2.90 7.02 -17.62
N TRP A 219 2.65 6.40 -16.46
CA TRP A 219 3.59 6.34 -15.34
C TRP A 219 4.11 4.93 -15.02
N SER A 220 3.75 3.92 -15.83
CA SER A 220 4.26 2.55 -15.61
C SER A 220 5.79 2.56 -15.56
N GLY A 221 6.34 1.89 -14.55
CA GLY A 221 7.79 1.75 -14.36
C GLY A 221 8.45 2.81 -13.48
N PHE A 222 7.80 3.95 -13.24
CA PHE A 222 8.26 4.94 -12.25
C PHE A 222 7.94 4.48 -10.83
N GLU A 223 8.70 4.96 -9.85
CA GLU A 223 8.40 4.69 -8.45
C GLU A 223 7.14 5.44 -8.02
N LYS A 224 6.35 4.83 -7.12
CA LYS A 224 5.13 5.45 -6.61
C LYS A 224 5.44 6.75 -5.87
N ASN A 225 6.55 6.81 -5.12
CA ASN A 225 6.95 8.00 -4.38
C ASN A 225 7.39 9.16 -5.30
N GLU A 226 8.09 8.89 -6.40
CA GLU A 226 8.42 9.92 -7.41
C GLU A 226 7.16 10.58 -8.00
N ILE A 227 6.15 9.76 -8.32
CA ILE A 227 4.89 10.26 -8.87
C ILE A 227 4.05 10.97 -7.80
N LEU A 228 4.15 10.55 -6.53
CA LEU A 228 3.52 11.27 -5.41
C LEU A 228 4.13 12.66 -5.21
N GLU A 229 5.45 12.77 -5.28
CA GLU A 229 6.16 14.06 -5.21
C GLU A 229 5.79 14.96 -6.39
N LEU A 230 5.79 14.41 -7.61
CA LEU A 230 5.34 15.12 -8.81
C LEU A 230 3.88 15.59 -8.69
N LEU A 231 2.99 14.73 -8.17
CA LEU A 231 1.60 15.08 -7.92
C LEU A 231 1.52 16.29 -6.99
N ILE A 232 2.29 16.34 -5.91
CA ILE A 232 2.30 17.48 -4.99
C ILE A 232 2.76 18.76 -5.69
N LYS A 233 3.84 18.70 -6.46
CA LYS A 233 4.32 19.85 -7.26
C LYS A 233 3.24 20.40 -8.19
N THR A 234 2.36 19.54 -8.71
CA THR A 234 1.27 20.03 -9.57
C THR A 234 0.24 20.90 -8.85
N PHE A 235 0.20 20.97 -7.50
CA PHE A 235 -0.63 21.93 -6.78
C PHE A 235 -0.09 23.37 -6.84
N GLU A 236 1.19 23.55 -7.15
CA GLU A 236 1.84 24.86 -7.28
C GLU A 236 1.63 25.47 -8.67
N LEU A 237 1.31 24.63 -9.66
CA LEU A 237 1.02 25.06 -11.03
C LEU A 237 -0.26 25.90 -11.07
N LYS A 238 -0.16 27.10 -11.65
CA LYS A 238 -1.28 28.01 -11.81
C LYS A 238 -2.09 27.63 -13.05
N LYS A 239 -3.36 28.04 -13.08
CA LYS A 239 -4.26 27.81 -14.23
C LYS A 239 -3.63 28.24 -15.57
N LYS A 240 -3.01 29.43 -15.57
CA LYS A 240 -2.32 30.02 -16.73
C LYS A 240 -1.13 29.20 -17.24
N ASP A 241 -0.53 28.35 -16.40
CA ASP A 241 0.57 27.49 -16.81
C ASP A 241 0.05 26.35 -17.68
N LEU A 242 -1.17 25.87 -17.42
CA LEU A 242 -1.80 24.80 -18.19
C LEU A 242 -2.41 25.26 -19.52
N GLU A 243 -2.74 26.54 -19.64
CA GLU A 243 -3.29 27.13 -20.86
C GLU A 243 -2.27 27.23 -22.00
N LYS A 244 -0.97 27.16 -21.68
CA LYS A 244 0.12 27.19 -22.66
C LYS A 244 0.22 25.91 -23.48
N PHE A 245 -0.33 24.80 -22.99
CA PHE A 245 -0.21 23.50 -23.64
C PHE A 245 -1.37 23.23 -24.59
N LYS A 246 -1.03 22.81 -25.81
CA LYS A 246 -1.99 22.52 -26.88
C LYS A 246 -2.52 21.09 -26.79
N SER A 247 -1.76 20.19 -26.19
CA SER A 247 -2.09 18.76 -26.11
C SER A 247 -1.85 18.17 -24.72
N LYS A 248 -2.45 17.00 -24.49
CA LYS A 248 -2.23 16.21 -23.28
C LYS A 248 -0.78 15.71 -23.22
N GLU A 249 -0.23 15.36 -24.37
CA GLU A 249 1.10 14.81 -24.56
C GLU A 249 2.17 15.83 -24.18
N GLU A 250 2.00 17.10 -24.57
CA GLU A 250 2.88 18.20 -24.15
C GLU A 250 2.91 18.35 -22.62
N ILE A 251 1.75 18.28 -21.96
CA ILE A 251 1.67 18.36 -20.48
C ILE A 251 2.38 17.17 -19.85
N ILE A 252 2.20 15.96 -20.38
CA ILE A 252 2.87 14.76 -19.87
C ILE A 252 4.38 14.87 -20.03
N THR A 253 4.86 15.34 -21.19
CA THR A 253 6.29 15.57 -21.43
C THR A 253 6.87 16.60 -20.47
N PHE A 254 6.16 17.72 -20.28
CA PHE A 254 6.51 18.73 -19.28
C PHE A 254 6.55 18.16 -17.86
N LEU A 255 5.59 17.32 -17.47
CA LEU A 255 5.60 16.69 -16.16
C LEU A 255 6.77 15.70 -15.99
N LYS A 256 7.11 14.96 -17.04
CA LYS A 256 8.23 14.01 -17.02
C LYS A 256 9.59 14.70 -16.89
N SER A 257 9.74 15.95 -17.35
CA SER A 257 11.01 16.67 -17.21
C SER A 257 11.39 16.92 -15.74
N PHE A 258 10.40 17.03 -14.84
CA PHE A 258 10.64 17.11 -13.39
C PHE A 258 11.17 15.80 -12.78
N LEU A 259 11.05 14.66 -13.47
CA LEU A 259 11.52 13.35 -13.02
C LEU A 259 12.91 13.02 -13.57
N THR A 260 13.30 13.62 -14.70
CA THR A 260 14.58 13.35 -15.39
C THR A 260 15.69 14.32 -15.02
N THR A 261 15.41 15.31 -14.17
CA THR A 261 16.46 16.21 -13.68
C THR A 261 17.26 15.46 -12.62
N PRO A 262 18.56 15.21 -12.81
CA PRO A 262 19.38 14.61 -11.76
C PRO A 262 19.31 15.55 -10.56
N VAL A 263 18.96 15.03 -9.39
CA VAL A 263 19.23 15.74 -8.15
C VAL A 263 20.75 15.78 -8.03
N SER A 264 21.36 16.83 -8.55
CA SER A 264 22.73 17.17 -8.16
C SER A 264 22.71 17.31 -6.64
N GLY A 265 23.48 16.48 -5.96
CA GLY A 265 23.63 16.54 -4.52
C GLY A 265 24.04 17.95 -4.07
N ALA A 266 23.70 18.24 -2.81
CA ALA A 266 23.79 19.53 -2.12
C ALA A 266 22.59 20.46 -2.34
N ASP A 267 21.56 20.26 -1.52
CA ASP A 267 21.12 21.30 -0.57
C ASP A 267 19.97 20.74 0.29
N ARG A 268 20.35 20.11 1.41
CA ARG A 268 19.45 20.00 2.55
C ARG A 268 19.32 21.41 3.11
N VAL A 269 18.27 22.12 2.71
CA VAL A 269 17.85 23.35 3.37
C VAL A 269 17.60 23.01 4.84
N GLN A 270 18.52 23.47 5.69
CA GLN A 270 18.27 23.56 7.13
C GLN A 270 17.13 24.56 7.33
N VAL A 271 16.02 24.09 7.88
CA VAL A 271 14.98 24.99 8.39
C VAL A 271 15.51 25.54 9.70
N SER A 272 15.95 26.80 9.67
CA SER A 272 16.26 27.58 10.85
C SER A 272 14.97 27.78 11.66
N THR A 273 14.96 27.29 12.89
CA THR A 273 13.99 27.70 13.91
C THR A 273 14.28 29.14 14.30
N GLY A 274 13.40 30.05 13.91
CA GLY A 274 13.22 31.36 14.52
C GLY A 274 11.91 31.36 15.29
#